data_AF-A0A850LDN8-F1
#
_entry.id   AF-A0A850LDN8-F1
#
_cell.length_a   1.000
_cell.length_b   1.000
_cell.length_c   1.000
_cell.angle_alpha   90.00
_cell.angle_beta   90.00
_cell.angle_gamma   90.00
#
_symmetry.space_group_name_H-M   'P 1'
#
loop_
_entity.id
_entity.type
_entity.pdbx_description
1 polymer ?
#
loop_
_entity_poly.entity_id
_entity_poly.type
_entity_poly.pdbx_seq_one_letter_code
_entity_poly.pdbx_strand_id
1 'polypeptide(L)'
;MKGRTIVLDHIAGREAAALMVDGQLDDFLIASDAPPPGTIYRARADRPVKGQGGMFLTTPDGPAFLRQVKGLAPGAHLLVQVTGYAEPGKAIPVTAKLLFKSRYAIVTPGAPGLNLSRNIRDEAERDRLLEIAHEEMEGHGFGLILRSSCAEVEGEVIAEDIAAMIAQAQQVLEDDGKDCETLIEGDGPHVLAWRDWTDPAEVVTAAGGFEDHGVLDALERVRGIAEPLPGGGHLYIQPTRALVAVDVNTGSDTSLAAGQKANFACAKLLPRVLRIRGLGGQITLDLAPMAKKDRRGFEAALRAALKADSEETTLAGWTPLGHYELQRKRGRVPVAEALS
;
A
#
# COMPACT_ATOMS: atom_id res chain seq x y z
N MET A 1 -0.92 13.16 -23.45
CA MET A 1 0.12 13.81 -22.62
C MET A 1 1.29 12.85 -22.49
N LYS A 2 2.52 13.31 -22.72
CA LYS A 2 3.73 12.57 -22.30
C LYS A 2 4.16 13.16 -20.96
N GLY A 3 4.59 12.31 -20.02
CA GLY A 3 5.03 12.75 -18.69
C GLY A 3 4.15 12.25 -17.55
N ARG A 4 4.50 12.69 -16.34
CA ARG A 4 3.83 12.35 -15.09
C ARG A 4 3.06 13.56 -14.57
N THR A 5 1.81 13.35 -14.17
CA THR A 5 0.98 14.38 -13.56
C THR A 5 0.28 13.80 -12.33
N ILE A 6 0.41 14.47 -11.20
CA ILE A 6 -0.31 14.19 -9.96
C ILE A 6 -1.50 15.15 -9.92
N VAL A 7 -2.71 14.61 -9.96
CA VAL A 7 -3.94 15.40 -9.89
C VAL A 7 -4.56 15.18 -8.51
N LEU A 8 -4.74 16.27 -7.76
CA LEU A 8 -5.36 16.29 -6.44
C LEU A 8 -6.75 16.93 -6.59
N ASP A 9 -7.80 16.16 -6.32
CA ASP A 9 -9.17 16.61 -6.50
C ASP A 9 -10.12 15.90 -5.52
N HIS A 10 -11.43 16.04 -5.72
CA HIS A 10 -12.46 15.38 -4.94
C HIS A 10 -13.45 14.62 -5.84
N ILE A 11 -13.96 13.49 -5.36
CA ILE A 11 -15.07 12.77 -5.98
C ILE A 11 -16.20 12.66 -4.97
N ALA A 12 -17.38 13.18 -5.33
CA ALA A 12 -18.54 13.21 -4.44
C ALA A 12 -18.23 13.77 -3.03
N GLY A 13 -17.37 14.80 -2.96
CA GLY A 13 -16.95 15.43 -1.71
C GLY A 13 -15.86 14.69 -0.92
N ARG A 14 -15.39 13.53 -1.40
CA ARG A 14 -14.29 12.78 -0.81
C ARG A 14 -12.96 13.17 -1.45
N GLU A 15 -11.95 13.41 -0.62
CA GLU A 15 -10.58 13.65 -1.08
C GLU A 15 -10.11 12.48 -1.96
N ALA A 16 -9.46 12.78 -3.09
CA ALA A 16 -8.92 11.79 -3.99
C ALA A 16 -7.66 12.31 -4.69
N ALA A 17 -6.75 11.39 -5.05
CA ALA A 17 -5.55 11.70 -5.80
C ALA A 17 -5.37 10.69 -6.94
N ALA A 18 -4.91 11.16 -8.08
CA ALA A 18 -4.62 10.35 -9.26
C ALA A 18 -3.20 10.62 -9.77
N LEU A 19 -2.47 9.55 -10.07
CA LEU A 19 -1.19 9.62 -10.76
C LEU A 19 -1.41 9.20 -12.22
N MET A 20 -1.25 10.16 -13.13
CA MET A 20 -1.29 9.93 -14.57
C MET A 20 0.14 9.82 -15.12
N VAL A 21 0.39 8.77 -15.89
CA VAL A 21 1.68 8.53 -16.57
C VAL A 21 1.41 8.26 -18.04
N ASP A 22 1.93 9.12 -18.91
CA ASP A 22 1.76 9.03 -20.36
C ASP A 22 0.28 8.88 -20.80
N GLY A 23 -0.61 9.57 -20.09
CA GLY A 23 -2.06 9.56 -20.32
C GLY A 23 -2.79 8.31 -19.81
N GLN A 24 -2.12 7.45 -19.05
CA GLN A 24 -2.74 6.32 -18.36
C GLN A 24 -2.79 6.57 -16.86
N LEU A 25 -3.86 6.11 -16.22
CA LEU A 25 -3.94 6.08 -14.77
C LEU A 25 -2.98 5.00 -14.23
N ASP A 26 -1.97 5.43 -13.50
CA ASP A 26 -0.95 4.56 -12.92
C ASP A 26 -1.18 4.27 -11.43
N ASP A 27 -1.72 5.25 -10.70
CA ASP A 27 -2.12 5.07 -9.31
C ASP A 27 -3.34 5.94 -8.98
N PHE A 28 -4.14 5.48 -8.02
CA PHE A 28 -5.33 6.16 -7.55
C PHE A 28 -5.57 5.91 -6.07
N LEU A 29 -5.92 6.97 -5.36
CA LEU A 29 -6.23 7.00 -3.93
C LEU A 29 -7.53 7.77 -3.74
N ILE A 30 -8.41 7.26 -2.88
CA ILE A 30 -9.68 7.91 -2.55
C ILE A 30 -9.99 7.68 -1.07
N ALA A 31 -10.50 8.72 -0.41
CA ALA A 31 -10.89 8.66 0.98
C ALA A 31 -12.13 7.76 1.14
N SER A 32 -12.27 7.16 2.32
CA SER A 32 -13.47 6.44 2.73
C SER A 32 -13.79 6.76 4.18
N ASP A 33 -14.97 6.33 4.62
CA ASP A 33 -15.40 6.52 6.01
C ASP A 33 -14.71 5.54 6.98
N ALA A 34 -13.93 4.59 6.47
CA ALA A 34 -13.14 3.67 7.26
C ALA A 34 -11.80 4.31 7.65
N PRO A 35 -11.27 4.02 8.85
CA PRO A 35 -10.03 4.62 9.32
C PRO A 35 -8.86 4.24 8.39
N PRO A 36 -8.08 5.22 7.90
CA PRO A 36 -7.00 4.97 6.97
C PRO A 36 -5.84 4.20 7.61
N PRO A 37 -5.11 3.36 6.84
CA PRO A 37 -3.86 2.78 7.30
C PRO A 37 -2.90 3.85 7.78
N GLY A 38 -2.39 3.69 9.00
CA GLY A 38 -1.59 4.72 9.66
C GLY A 38 -2.26 5.28 10.93
N THR A 39 -3.59 5.23 11.03
CA THR A 39 -4.33 5.65 12.24
C THR A 39 -3.83 4.87 13.45
N ILE A 40 -3.56 5.57 14.57
CA ILE A 40 -3.09 4.99 15.82
C ILE A 40 -4.15 5.17 16.90
N TYR A 41 -4.48 4.07 17.56
CA TYR A 41 -5.40 4.05 18.69
C TYR A 41 -4.68 3.70 19.98
N ARG A 42 -5.16 4.29 21.08
CA ARG A 42 -5.15 3.63 22.37
C ARG A 42 -6.36 2.69 22.43
N ALA A 43 -6.12 1.40 22.29
CA ALA A 43 -7.15 0.37 22.23
C ALA A 43 -7.23 -0.41 23.55
N ARG A 44 -8.39 -1.01 23.85
CA ARG A 44 -8.55 -1.91 24.98
C ARG A 44 -8.56 -3.36 24.52
N ALA A 45 -7.71 -4.18 25.13
CA ALA A 45 -7.66 -5.63 24.93
C ALA A 45 -8.95 -6.30 25.41
N ASP A 46 -9.66 -6.99 24.53
CA ASP A 46 -10.82 -7.81 24.90
C ASP A 46 -10.39 -9.26 25.14
N ARG A 47 -11.23 -10.23 24.75
CA ARG A 47 -10.96 -11.66 24.99
C ARG A 47 -10.03 -12.25 23.92
N PRO A 48 -9.03 -13.07 24.31
CA PRO A 48 -8.21 -13.80 23.37
C PRO A 48 -9.06 -14.81 22.59
N VAL A 49 -8.78 -14.95 21.29
CA VAL A 49 -9.48 -15.92 20.44
C VAL A 49 -8.70 -17.22 20.42
N LYS A 50 -9.20 -18.22 21.14
CA LYS A 50 -8.61 -19.58 21.16
C LYS A 50 -8.55 -20.13 19.73
N GLY A 51 -7.39 -20.65 19.31
CA GLY A 51 -7.18 -21.29 18.01
C GLY A 51 -6.87 -20.36 16.83
N GLN A 52 -7.07 -19.04 16.94
CA GLN A 52 -6.77 -18.08 15.87
C GLN A 52 -5.47 -17.29 16.07
N GLY A 53 -4.81 -17.44 17.24
CA GLY A 53 -3.52 -16.78 17.53
C GLY A 53 -3.60 -15.25 17.57
N GLY A 54 -4.76 -14.70 17.95
CA GLY A 54 -5.05 -13.27 17.96
C GLY A 54 -6.00 -12.85 19.09
N MET A 55 -6.20 -11.55 19.21
CA MET A 55 -7.08 -10.93 20.20
C MET A 55 -7.88 -9.79 19.56
N PHE A 56 -9.16 -9.71 19.92
CA PHE A 56 -10.00 -8.56 19.57
C PHE A 56 -9.70 -7.40 20.50
N LEU A 57 -9.75 -6.19 19.94
CA LEU A 57 -9.58 -4.95 20.67
C LEU A 57 -10.81 -4.06 20.45
N THR A 58 -11.17 -3.30 21.47
CA THR A 58 -12.12 -2.20 21.36
C THR A 58 -11.35 -0.93 20.96
N THR A 59 -11.82 -0.25 19.91
CA THR A 59 -11.29 1.05 19.43
C THR A 59 -12.45 2.02 19.19
N PRO A 60 -12.22 3.34 19.04
CA PRO A 60 -13.26 4.31 18.72
C PRO A 60 -14.05 3.96 17.44
N ASP A 61 -13.36 3.43 16.42
CA ASP A 61 -13.95 3.05 15.12
C ASP A 61 -14.49 1.62 15.09
N GLY A 62 -14.63 0.99 16.26
CA GLY A 62 -15.21 -0.34 16.42
C GLY A 62 -14.20 -1.46 16.70
N PRO A 63 -14.55 -2.72 16.45
CA PRO A 63 -13.70 -3.84 16.80
C PRO A 63 -12.47 -3.93 15.88
N ALA A 64 -11.30 -4.05 16.48
CA ALA A 64 -10.03 -4.32 15.80
C ALA A 64 -9.51 -5.72 16.12
N PHE A 65 -8.63 -6.25 15.27
CA PHE A 65 -8.02 -7.57 15.46
C PHE A 65 -6.50 -7.50 15.38
N LEU A 66 -5.86 -7.90 16.48
CA LEU A 66 -4.42 -7.99 16.62
C LEU A 66 -3.95 -9.44 16.53
N ARG A 67 -3.04 -9.72 15.59
CA ARG A 67 -2.41 -11.03 15.42
C ARG A 67 -1.19 -11.18 16.34
N GLN A 68 -0.81 -12.42 16.63
CA GLN A 68 0.44 -12.78 17.32
C GLN A 68 0.56 -12.25 18.76
N VAL A 69 -0.54 -12.30 19.51
CA VAL A 69 -0.56 -11.90 20.92
C VAL A 69 0.14 -12.96 21.79
N LYS A 70 1.25 -12.57 22.41
CA LYS A 70 1.86 -13.28 23.55
C LYS A 70 1.86 -12.37 24.76
N GLY A 71 1.37 -12.86 25.89
CA GLY A 71 1.47 -12.17 27.19
C GLY A 71 0.52 -10.99 27.40
N LEU A 72 -0.45 -10.75 26.51
CA LEU A 72 -1.41 -9.65 26.67
C LEU A 72 -2.58 -10.06 27.57
N ALA A 73 -2.82 -9.30 28.63
CA ALA A 73 -3.92 -9.52 29.56
C ALA A 73 -5.22 -8.84 29.05
N PRO A 74 -6.39 -9.51 29.15
CA PRO A 74 -7.67 -8.86 28.89
C PRO A 74 -7.86 -7.62 29.77
N GLY A 75 -8.43 -6.56 29.21
CA GLY A 75 -8.67 -5.27 29.85
C GLY A 75 -7.49 -4.31 29.82
N ALA A 76 -6.30 -4.74 29.41
CA ALA A 76 -5.15 -3.86 29.26
C ALA A 76 -5.34 -2.87 28.10
N HIS A 77 -4.88 -1.63 28.27
CA HIS A 77 -4.76 -0.68 27.17
C HIS A 77 -3.43 -0.88 26.45
N LEU A 78 -3.44 -0.71 25.14
CA LEU A 78 -2.26 -0.80 24.30
C LEU A 78 -2.40 0.07 23.06
N LEU A 79 -1.27 0.55 22.58
CA LEU A 79 -1.18 1.31 21.34
C LEU A 79 -1.16 0.36 20.15
N VAL A 80 -2.01 0.64 19.17
CA VAL A 80 -2.08 -0.15 17.94
C VAL A 80 -2.28 0.75 16.74
N GLN A 81 -1.71 0.34 15.61
CA GLN A 81 -1.79 1.05 14.34
C GLN A 81 -2.62 0.26 13.32
N VAL A 82 -3.53 0.94 12.63
CA VAL A 82 -4.30 0.40 11.51
C VAL A 82 -3.36 0.05 10.37
N THR A 83 -3.45 -1.21 9.92
CA THR A 83 -2.57 -1.72 8.87
C THR A 83 -3.24 -1.75 7.50
N GLY A 84 -4.57 -1.74 7.42
CA GLY A 84 -5.32 -1.94 6.19
C GLY A 84 -6.83 -1.76 6.41
N TYR A 85 -7.58 -1.81 5.33
CA TYR A 85 -9.03 -1.75 5.36
C TYR A 85 -9.65 -3.13 5.65
N ALA A 86 -10.65 -3.14 6.52
CA ALA A 86 -11.45 -4.34 6.80
C ALA A 86 -12.53 -4.53 5.73
N GLU A 87 -12.87 -5.78 5.47
CA GLU A 87 -14.10 -6.08 4.72
C GLU A 87 -15.34 -5.80 5.59
N PRO A 88 -16.50 -5.53 4.98
CA PRO A 88 -17.75 -5.36 5.71
C PRO A 88 -17.99 -6.50 6.72
N GLY A 89 -18.22 -6.13 7.98
CA GLY A 89 -18.46 -7.05 9.10
C GLY A 89 -17.21 -7.73 9.68
N LYS A 90 -16.00 -7.43 9.17
CA LYS A 90 -14.74 -7.90 9.77
C LYS A 90 -14.12 -6.80 10.65
N ALA A 91 -13.31 -7.23 11.62
CA ALA A 91 -12.60 -6.32 12.50
C ALA A 91 -11.42 -5.62 11.77
N ILE A 92 -11.11 -4.39 12.19
CA ILE A 92 -10.03 -3.56 11.66
C ILE A 92 -8.68 -4.25 11.90
N PRO A 93 -7.87 -4.53 10.87
CA PRO A 93 -6.59 -5.20 11.06
C PRO A 93 -5.56 -4.22 11.63
N VAL A 94 -5.02 -4.53 12.80
CA VAL A 94 -4.07 -3.66 13.51
C VAL A 94 -2.77 -4.38 13.89
N THR A 95 -1.74 -3.59 14.19
CA THR A 95 -0.43 -4.04 14.70
C THR A 95 -0.03 -3.25 15.94
N ALA A 96 0.65 -3.89 16.89
CA ALA A 96 1.30 -3.19 18.00
C ALA A 96 2.69 -2.62 17.62
N LYS A 97 3.19 -2.94 16.43
CA LYS A 97 4.44 -2.39 15.89
C LYS A 97 4.15 -1.07 15.20
N LEU A 98 4.23 0.02 15.96
CA LEU A 98 3.98 1.37 15.46
C LEU A 98 5.09 1.83 14.51
N LEU A 99 4.70 2.53 13.45
CA LEU A 99 5.58 3.18 12.49
C LEU A 99 5.10 4.62 12.28
N PHE A 100 6.01 5.58 12.39
CA PHE A 100 5.74 7.00 12.11
C PHE A 100 6.43 7.34 10.80
N LYS A 101 5.67 7.73 9.79
CA LYS A 101 6.14 7.83 8.42
C LYS A 101 5.87 9.22 7.88
N SER A 102 6.93 9.90 7.47
CA SER A 102 6.86 11.12 6.68
C SER A 102 7.30 10.84 5.24
N ARG A 103 7.45 11.89 4.43
CA ARG A 103 8.01 11.76 3.07
C ARG A 103 9.46 11.31 3.10
N TYR A 104 10.26 11.69 4.10
CA TYR A 104 11.70 11.46 4.11
C TYR A 104 12.13 10.39 5.12
N ALA A 105 11.46 10.28 6.26
CA ALA A 105 11.85 9.42 7.36
C ALA A 105 10.76 8.40 7.74
N ILE A 106 11.21 7.29 8.32
CA ILE A 106 10.36 6.36 9.06
C ILE A 106 10.99 6.12 10.42
N VAL A 107 10.34 6.57 11.49
CA VAL A 107 10.74 6.32 12.87
C VAL A 107 10.09 5.03 13.37
N THR A 108 10.90 4.15 13.96
CA THR A 108 10.50 2.81 14.39
C THR A 108 10.83 2.58 15.87
N PRO A 109 9.90 2.90 16.80
CA PRO A 109 10.18 2.82 18.23
C PRO A 109 10.54 1.42 18.73
N GLY A 110 9.92 0.38 18.16
CA GLY A 110 10.13 -1.02 18.57
C GLY A 110 11.30 -1.73 17.88
N ALA A 111 12.10 -1.02 17.07
CA ALA A 111 13.20 -1.61 16.29
C ALA A 111 14.33 -0.58 16.15
N PRO A 112 15.30 -0.53 17.08
CA PRO A 112 16.39 0.45 17.03
C PRO A 112 17.36 0.21 15.88
N GLY A 113 18.07 1.27 15.47
CA GLY A 113 19.08 1.25 14.42
C GLY A 113 18.78 2.23 13.28
N LEU A 114 19.84 2.70 12.62
CA LEU A 114 19.78 3.64 11.50
C LEU A 114 19.92 2.88 10.19
N ASN A 115 18.99 3.10 9.27
CA ASN A 115 18.98 2.46 7.96
C ASN A 115 18.70 3.49 6.87
N LEU A 116 19.31 3.29 5.70
CA LEU A 116 19.01 4.07 4.50
C LEU A 116 18.38 3.15 3.45
N SER A 117 17.50 3.72 2.63
CA SER A 117 16.96 3.05 1.46
C SER A 117 18.08 2.47 0.59
N ARG A 118 17.88 1.24 0.11
CA ARG A 118 18.81 0.53 -0.79
C ARG A 118 18.88 1.18 -2.19
N ASN A 119 17.98 2.10 -2.49
CA ASN A 119 17.98 2.85 -3.75
C ASN A 119 18.96 4.03 -3.73
N ILE A 120 19.41 4.48 -2.55
CA ILE A 120 20.45 5.51 -2.42
C ILE A 120 21.81 4.80 -2.53
N ARG A 121 22.45 4.94 -3.70
CA ARG A 121 23.71 4.23 -4.03
C ARG A 121 24.95 5.11 -3.95
N ASP A 122 24.78 6.43 -4.07
CA ASP A 122 25.89 7.37 -4.01
C ASP A 122 26.48 7.40 -2.59
N GLU A 123 27.79 7.17 -2.46
CA GLU A 123 28.43 7.02 -1.15
C GLU A 123 28.47 8.34 -0.38
N ALA A 124 28.74 9.47 -1.05
CA ALA A 124 28.78 10.78 -0.42
C ALA A 124 27.40 11.18 0.12
N GLU A 125 26.34 10.90 -0.64
CA GLU A 125 24.97 11.12 -0.19
C GLU A 125 24.62 10.27 1.02
N ARG A 126 25.06 9.01 1.04
CA ARG A 126 24.83 8.13 2.18
C ARG A 126 25.53 8.63 3.43
N ASP A 127 26.78 9.08 3.30
CA ASP A 127 27.55 9.62 4.43
C ASP A 127 26.88 10.89 4.98
N ARG A 128 26.47 11.83 4.11
CA ARG A 128 25.74 13.05 4.51
C ARG A 128 24.44 12.72 5.27
N LEU A 129 23.65 11.80 4.72
CA LEU A 129 22.38 11.41 5.33
C LEU A 129 22.57 10.65 6.65
N LEU A 130 23.64 9.87 6.77
CA LEU A 130 23.99 9.20 8.03
C LEU A 130 24.43 10.19 9.10
N GLU A 131 25.19 11.23 8.73
CA GLU A 131 25.59 12.29 9.67
C GLU A 131 24.35 12.97 10.28
N ILE A 132 23.42 13.45 9.43
CA ILE A 132 22.14 14.03 9.88
C ILE A 132 21.36 13.05 10.76
N ALA A 133 21.26 11.78 10.33
CA ALA A 133 20.56 10.76 11.11
C ALA A 133 21.20 10.48 12.47
N HIS A 134 22.53 10.56 12.58
CA HIS A 134 23.25 10.35 13.83
C HIS A 134 23.04 11.51 14.79
N GLU A 135 23.08 12.75 14.30
CA GLU A 135 22.84 13.95 15.10
C GLU A 135 21.41 13.98 15.63
N GLU A 136 20.40 13.84 14.77
CA GLU A 136 18.99 13.95 15.17
C GLU A 136 18.51 12.79 16.05
N MET A 137 19.10 11.60 15.90
CA MET A 137 18.73 10.43 16.70
C MET A 137 19.54 10.31 17.99
N GLU A 138 20.50 11.21 18.25
CA GLU A 138 21.31 11.16 19.46
C GLU A 138 20.42 11.27 20.71
N GLY A 139 20.61 10.36 21.66
CA GLY A 139 19.81 10.31 22.89
C GLY A 139 18.42 9.69 22.73
N HIS A 140 17.98 9.35 21.52
CA HIS A 140 16.71 8.68 21.27
C HIS A 140 16.88 7.16 21.17
N GLY A 141 15.95 6.40 21.78
CA GLY A 141 15.96 4.93 21.75
C GLY A 141 15.30 4.31 20.51
N PHE A 142 14.88 5.11 19.54
CA PHE A 142 14.12 4.67 18.37
C PHE A 142 15.04 4.21 17.23
N GLY A 143 14.49 3.48 16.27
CA GLY A 143 15.12 3.30 14.97
C GLY A 143 14.67 4.35 13.96
N LEU A 144 15.47 4.51 12.91
CA LEU A 144 15.21 5.44 11.81
C LEU A 144 15.51 4.76 10.47
N ILE A 145 14.63 4.97 9.50
CA ILE A 145 14.85 4.60 8.10
C ILE A 145 14.70 5.84 7.22
N LEU A 146 15.78 6.27 6.57
CA LEU A 146 15.74 7.33 5.57
C LEU A 146 15.33 6.77 4.20
N ARG A 147 14.34 7.43 3.59
CA ARG A 147 13.72 7.03 2.33
C ARG A 147 14.51 7.57 1.14
N SER A 148 14.30 6.98 -0.04
CA SER A 148 14.99 7.45 -1.27
C SER A 148 14.59 8.86 -1.71
N SER A 149 13.48 9.38 -1.20
CA SER A 149 13.02 10.76 -1.35
C SER A 149 13.92 11.79 -0.66
N CYS A 150 14.84 11.38 0.22
CA CYS A 150 15.84 12.28 0.79
C CYS A 150 16.92 12.71 -0.22
N ALA A 151 17.05 11.97 -1.33
CA ALA A 151 18.08 12.25 -2.32
C ALA A 151 17.93 13.69 -2.83
N GLU A 152 19.03 14.46 -2.79
CA GLU A 152 19.09 15.84 -3.27
C GLU A 152 18.25 16.84 -2.45
N VAL A 153 17.72 16.45 -1.28
CA VAL A 153 17.01 17.35 -0.36
C VAL A 153 18.00 18.00 0.61
N GLU A 154 17.77 19.26 0.93
CA GLU A 154 18.56 20.03 1.90
C GLU A 154 18.57 19.36 3.28
N GLY A 155 19.72 19.37 3.94
CA GLY A 155 19.92 18.65 5.21
C GLY A 155 19.01 19.14 6.33
N GLU A 156 18.80 20.46 6.43
CA GLU A 156 17.92 21.08 7.42
C GLU A 156 16.47 20.60 7.29
N VAL A 157 15.95 20.50 6.06
CA VAL A 157 14.59 19.99 5.79
C VAL A 157 14.46 18.52 6.23
N ILE A 158 15.50 17.71 6.03
CA ILE A 158 15.50 16.32 6.48
C ILE A 158 15.57 16.24 8.01
N ALA A 159 16.40 17.08 8.65
CA ALA A 159 16.54 17.12 10.10
C ALA A 159 15.23 17.51 10.78
N GLU A 160 14.58 18.58 10.31
CA GLU A 160 13.27 19.02 10.81
C GLU A 160 12.20 17.92 10.67
N ASP A 161 12.18 17.21 9.55
CA ASP A 161 11.26 16.09 9.31
C ASP A 161 11.51 14.90 10.25
N ILE A 162 12.77 14.55 10.51
CA ILE A 162 13.14 13.53 11.50
C ILE A 162 12.68 13.95 12.89
N ALA A 163 13.02 15.17 13.31
CA ALA A 163 12.65 15.71 14.62
C ALA A 163 11.13 15.71 14.84
N ALA A 164 10.35 16.09 13.82
CA ALA A 164 8.90 16.03 13.86
C ALA A 164 8.37 14.60 14.05
N MET A 165 8.95 13.62 13.37
CA MET A 165 8.57 12.20 13.52
C MET A 165 8.96 11.63 14.88
N ILE A 166 10.10 12.04 15.44
CA ILE A 166 10.51 11.67 16.80
C ILE A 166 9.53 12.25 17.82
N ALA A 167 9.20 13.54 17.71
CA ALA A 167 8.28 14.21 18.61
C ALA A 167 6.89 13.55 18.59
N GLN A 168 6.37 13.24 17.40
CA GLN A 168 5.10 12.52 17.24
C GLN A 168 5.15 11.12 17.86
N ALA A 169 6.27 10.40 17.68
CA ALA A 169 6.46 9.08 18.28
C ALA A 169 6.50 9.14 19.81
N GLN A 170 7.21 10.12 20.39
CA GLN A 170 7.26 10.34 21.85
C GLN A 170 5.88 10.66 22.39
N GLN A 171 5.17 11.61 21.78
CA GLN A 171 3.83 12.01 22.20
C GLN A 171 2.88 10.81 22.27
N VAL A 172 2.91 9.93 21.27
CA VAL A 172 2.05 8.73 21.26
C VAL A 172 2.49 7.67 22.26
N LEU A 173 3.79 7.48 22.48
CA LEU A 173 4.29 6.45 23.39
C LEU A 173 4.20 6.84 24.86
N GLU A 174 4.22 8.14 25.14
CA GLU A 174 4.10 8.72 26.49
C GLU A 174 2.64 8.95 26.88
N ASP A 175 1.71 8.70 25.97
CA ASP A 175 0.26 8.76 26.22
C ASP A 175 -0.15 7.81 27.36
N ASP A 176 -0.71 8.37 28.43
CA ASP A 176 -1.08 7.68 29.67
C ASP A 176 -2.60 7.63 29.90
N GLY A 177 -3.39 8.01 28.90
CA GLY A 177 -4.83 8.04 29.00
C GLY A 177 -5.45 6.66 29.24
N LYS A 178 -6.71 6.66 29.67
CA LYS A 178 -7.38 5.46 30.22
C LYS A 178 -8.57 4.98 29.42
N ASP A 179 -9.02 5.77 28.46
CA ASP A 179 -10.16 5.48 27.60
C ASP A 179 -9.70 5.16 26.19
N CYS A 180 -10.52 4.44 25.42
CA CYS A 180 -10.18 4.21 24.01
C CYS A 180 -10.23 5.52 23.23
N GLU A 181 -9.17 5.82 22.47
CA GLU A 181 -9.02 7.10 21.77
C GLU A 181 -8.21 6.95 20.48
N THR A 182 -8.51 7.81 19.50
CA THR A 182 -7.71 7.98 18.30
C THR A 182 -6.64 9.03 18.59
N LEU A 183 -5.38 8.61 18.65
CA LEU A 183 -4.26 9.48 18.98
C LEU A 183 -3.70 10.17 17.73
N ILE A 184 -3.70 9.46 16.61
CA ILE A 184 -3.28 9.97 15.30
C ILE A 184 -4.26 9.46 14.26
N GLU A 185 -4.79 10.37 13.45
CA GLU A 185 -5.49 10.03 12.23
C GLU A 185 -4.49 9.71 11.12
N GLY A 186 -4.72 8.64 10.37
CA GLY A 186 -3.89 8.30 9.22
C GLY A 186 -4.05 9.30 8.07
N ASP A 187 -3.03 9.38 7.23
CA ASP A 187 -2.96 10.32 6.12
C ASP A 187 -4.10 10.11 5.09
N GLY A 188 -4.68 11.23 4.64
CA GLY A 188 -5.62 11.27 3.52
C GLY A 188 -4.94 11.09 2.15
N PRO A 189 -5.70 10.80 1.08
CA PRO A 189 -5.19 10.63 -0.28
C PRO A 189 -4.20 11.69 -0.78
N HIS A 190 -4.40 12.97 -0.49
CA HIS A 190 -3.51 14.05 -0.95
C HIS A 190 -2.15 13.97 -0.25
N VAL A 191 -2.15 13.74 1.07
CA VAL A 191 -0.94 13.58 1.85
C VAL A 191 -0.22 12.29 1.45
N LEU A 192 -0.95 11.18 1.26
CA LEU A 192 -0.39 9.93 0.76
C LEU A 192 0.26 10.08 -0.62
N ALA A 193 -0.41 10.79 -1.54
CA ALA A 193 0.13 11.11 -2.86
C ALA A 193 1.43 11.90 -2.75
N TRP A 194 1.44 12.98 -1.98
CA TRP A 194 2.68 13.74 -1.73
C TRP A 194 3.74 12.88 -1.03
N ARG A 195 3.37 12.01 -0.09
CA ARG A 195 4.34 11.24 0.69
C ARG A 195 4.98 10.12 -0.13
N ASP A 196 4.23 9.49 -1.04
CA ASP A 196 4.61 8.23 -1.68
C ASP A 196 4.89 8.35 -3.18
N TRP A 197 4.30 9.31 -3.89
CA TRP A 197 4.61 9.58 -5.31
C TRP A 197 5.78 10.57 -5.40
N THR A 198 6.98 10.00 -5.41
CA THR A 198 8.24 10.76 -5.26
C THR A 198 8.91 11.11 -6.58
N ASP A 199 8.54 10.45 -7.68
CA ASP A 199 9.05 10.76 -9.02
C ASP A 199 8.64 12.18 -9.45
N PRO A 200 9.49 12.93 -10.18
CA PRO A 200 9.14 14.24 -10.70
C PRO A 200 7.85 14.20 -11.55
N ALA A 201 6.90 15.05 -11.19
CA ALA A 201 5.59 15.16 -11.83
C ALA A 201 5.06 16.60 -11.76
N GLU A 202 4.25 16.97 -12.73
CA GLU A 202 3.41 18.17 -12.63
C GLU A 202 2.33 17.95 -11.56
N VAL A 203 2.11 18.90 -10.67
CA VAL A 203 1.07 18.80 -9.62
C VAL A 203 -0.07 19.74 -9.96
N VAL A 204 -1.27 19.17 -10.12
CA VAL A 204 -2.50 19.87 -10.46
C VAL A 204 -3.44 19.84 -9.26
N THR A 205 -3.81 21.02 -8.76
CA THR A 205 -4.71 21.20 -7.62
C THR A 205 -5.95 22.04 -7.96
N ALA A 206 -6.09 22.43 -9.22
CA ALA A 206 -7.25 23.17 -9.70
C ALA A 206 -8.50 22.28 -9.64
N ALA A 207 -9.63 22.86 -9.22
CA ALA A 207 -10.90 22.16 -9.20
C ALA A 207 -11.30 21.70 -10.62
N GLY A 208 -11.78 20.46 -10.75
CA GLY A 208 -12.09 19.86 -12.04
C GLY A 208 -10.89 19.23 -12.74
N GLY A 209 -9.72 19.20 -12.08
CA GLY A 209 -8.50 18.60 -12.61
C GLY A 209 -8.70 17.15 -13.07
N PHE A 210 -9.57 16.39 -12.41
CA PHE A 210 -9.89 15.01 -12.83
C PHE A 210 -10.57 14.92 -14.20
N GLU A 211 -11.42 15.86 -14.56
CA GLU A 211 -12.04 15.92 -15.89
C GLU A 211 -11.00 16.37 -16.93
N ASP A 212 -10.32 17.48 -16.66
CA ASP A 212 -9.35 18.10 -17.57
C ASP A 212 -8.18 17.17 -17.95
N HIS A 213 -7.82 16.25 -17.05
CA HIS A 213 -6.68 15.34 -17.21
C HIS A 213 -7.11 13.90 -17.53
N GLY A 214 -8.40 13.67 -17.82
CA GLY A 214 -8.92 12.37 -18.25
C GLY A 214 -8.90 11.29 -17.15
N VAL A 215 -8.86 11.69 -15.88
CA VAL A 215 -8.92 10.77 -14.73
C VAL A 215 -10.30 10.12 -14.66
N LEU A 216 -11.38 10.88 -14.86
CA LEU A 216 -12.75 10.35 -14.82
C LEU A 216 -12.99 9.28 -15.89
N ASP A 217 -12.52 9.52 -17.13
CA ASP A 217 -12.57 8.53 -18.21
C ASP A 217 -11.75 7.27 -17.88
N ALA A 218 -10.59 7.45 -17.24
CA ALA A 218 -9.79 6.32 -16.80
C ALA A 218 -10.48 5.51 -15.70
N LEU A 219 -11.14 6.17 -14.74
CA LEU A 219 -11.89 5.52 -13.67
C LEU A 219 -13.08 4.71 -14.19
N GLU A 220 -13.77 5.20 -15.22
CA GLU A 220 -14.86 4.45 -15.85
C GLU A 220 -14.36 3.15 -16.49
N ARG A 221 -13.16 3.15 -17.08
CA ARG A 221 -12.50 1.91 -17.54
C ARG A 221 -12.11 0.99 -16.39
N VAL A 222 -11.60 1.55 -15.30
CA VAL A 222 -11.18 0.81 -14.09
C VAL A 222 -12.34 0.10 -13.40
N ARG A 223 -13.56 0.64 -13.49
CA ARG A 223 -14.80 -0.03 -13.03
C ARG A 223 -15.09 -1.32 -13.80
N GLY A 224 -14.66 -1.40 -15.05
CA GLY A 224 -14.72 -2.62 -15.84
C GLY A 224 -13.73 -3.68 -15.34
N ILE A 225 -14.03 -4.93 -15.68
CA ILE A 225 -13.16 -6.06 -15.32
C ILE A 225 -12.04 -6.30 -16.35
N ALA A 226 -12.11 -5.71 -17.54
CA ALA A 226 -11.21 -6.03 -18.66
C ALA A 226 -10.07 -5.00 -18.80
N GLU A 227 -8.86 -5.50 -19.03
CA GLU A 227 -7.66 -4.73 -19.31
C GLU A 227 -6.96 -5.27 -20.56
N PRO A 228 -6.66 -4.44 -21.57
CA PRO A 228 -6.07 -4.91 -22.82
C PRO A 228 -4.63 -5.41 -22.62
N LEU A 229 -4.29 -6.51 -23.29
CA LEU A 229 -2.94 -7.04 -23.40
C LEU A 229 -2.41 -6.91 -24.85
N PRO A 230 -1.09 -6.86 -25.05
CA PRO A 230 -0.50 -6.91 -26.38
C PRO A 230 -0.94 -8.15 -27.16
N GLY A 231 -1.15 -8.01 -28.48
CA GLY A 231 -1.58 -9.11 -29.34
C GLY A 231 -3.09 -9.36 -29.34
N GLY A 232 -3.90 -8.44 -28.82
CA GLY A 232 -5.36 -8.54 -28.84
C GLY A 232 -5.94 -9.40 -27.71
N GLY A 233 -5.10 -9.88 -26.80
CA GLY A 233 -5.52 -10.54 -25.57
C GLY A 233 -6.06 -9.57 -24.54
N HIS A 234 -6.62 -10.12 -23.46
CA HIS A 234 -7.18 -9.34 -22.36
C HIS A 234 -6.86 -10.01 -21.02
N LEU A 235 -6.72 -9.19 -19.99
CA LEU A 235 -6.70 -9.58 -18.59
C LEU A 235 -8.07 -9.25 -18.01
N TYR A 236 -8.73 -10.22 -17.38
CA TYR A 236 -10.00 -10.02 -16.69
C TYR A 236 -9.79 -10.12 -15.18
N ILE A 237 -10.25 -9.13 -14.41
CA ILE A 237 -10.06 -9.03 -12.96
C ILE A 237 -11.42 -8.89 -12.30
N GLN A 238 -11.85 -9.95 -11.62
CA GLN A 238 -13.16 -10.01 -11.02
C GLN A 238 -13.06 -10.21 -9.51
N PRO A 239 -13.38 -9.19 -8.69
CA PRO A 239 -13.57 -9.40 -7.27
C PRO A 239 -14.83 -10.25 -7.03
N THR A 240 -14.70 -11.26 -6.17
CA THR A 240 -15.82 -12.08 -5.68
C THR A 240 -15.97 -11.87 -4.18
N ARG A 241 -16.92 -12.56 -3.56
CA ARG A 241 -17.09 -12.50 -2.10
C ARG A 241 -15.86 -12.96 -1.31
N ALA A 242 -15.12 -13.94 -1.84
CA ALA A 242 -14.05 -14.63 -1.12
C ALA A 242 -12.65 -14.23 -1.60
N LEU A 243 -12.47 -14.07 -2.91
CA LEU A 243 -11.18 -13.82 -3.55
C LEU A 243 -11.33 -12.97 -4.82
N VAL A 244 -10.21 -12.47 -5.34
CA VAL A 244 -10.14 -11.84 -6.66
C VAL A 244 -9.68 -12.88 -7.67
N ALA A 245 -10.50 -13.13 -8.69
CA ALA A 245 -10.14 -13.99 -9.81
C ALA A 245 -9.49 -13.15 -10.91
N VAL A 246 -8.40 -13.64 -11.47
CA VAL A 246 -7.71 -13.02 -12.60
C VAL A 246 -7.60 -14.03 -13.72
N ASP A 247 -8.16 -13.74 -14.88
CA ASP A 247 -8.12 -14.59 -16.09
C ASP A 247 -7.28 -13.92 -17.19
N VAL A 248 -6.50 -14.71 -17.93
CA VAL A 248 -5.66 -14.23 -19.04
C VAL A 248 -6.08 -14.88 -20.35
N ASN A 249 -6.59 -14.05 -21.26
CA ASN A 249 -6.99 -14.43 -22.61
C ASN A 249 -5.97 -13.98 -23.66
N THR A 250 -5.75 -14.80 -24.69
CA THR A 250 -4.77 -14.54 -25.77
C THR A 250 -5.38 -13.97 -27.07
N GLY A 251 -6.68 -13.67 -27.08
CA GLY A 251 -7.41 -13.22 -28.25
C GLY A 251 -7.63 -14.37 -29.24
N SER A 252 -7.39 -14.10 -30.53
CA SER A 252 -7.57 -15.09 -31.60
C SER A 252 -6.40 -16.05 -31.77
N ASP A 253 -5.21 -15.73 -31.23
CA ASP A 253 -4.03 -16.61 -31.27
C ASP A 253 -4.01 -17.52 -30.05
N THR A 254 -4.24 -18.80 -30.25
CA THR A 254 -4.31 -19.83 -29.19
C THR A 254 -3.01 -20.62 -29.03
N SER A 255 -1.92 -20.17 -29.65
CA SER A 255 -0.62 -20.84 -29.54
C SER A 255 -0.02 -20.73 -28.14
N LEU A 256 0.83 -21.70 -27.76
CA LEU A 256 1.56 -21.65 -26.50
C LEU A 256 2.50 -20.43 -26.41
N ALA A 257 3.00 -19.94 -27.54
CA ALA A 257 3.83 -18.74 -27.60
C ALA A 257 3.02 -17.47 -27.28
N ALA A 258 1.79 -17.38 -27.81
CA ALA A 258 0.86 -16.31 -27.45
C ALA A 258 0.47 -16.38 -25.97
N GLY A 259 0.19 -17.58 -25.45
CA GLY A 259 -0.07 -17.80 -24.01
C GLY A 259 1.08 -17.34 -23.13
N GLN A 260 2.31 -17.73 -23.45
CA GLN A 260 3.49 -17.26 -22.73
C GLN A 260 3.64 -15.74 -22.79
N LYS A 261 3.48 -15.13 -23.96
CA LYS A 261 3.60 -13.68 -24.14
C LYS A 261 2.52 -12.92 -23.33
N ALA A 262 1.28 -13.39 -23.36
CA ALA A 262 0.16 -12.83 -22.60
C ALA A 262 0.40 -12.94 -21.08
N ASN A 263 0.86 -14.10 -20.60
CA ASN A 263 1.18 -14.29 -19.18
C ASN A 263 2.29 -13.35 -18.70
N PHE A 264 3.36 -13.17 -19.48
CA PHE A 264 4.42 -12.22 -19.11
C PHE A 264 3.97 -10.75 -19.19
N ALA A 265 3.05 -10.42 -20.09
CA ALA A 265 2.42 -9.10 -20.11
C ALA A 265 1.53 -8.89 -18.87
N CYS A 266 0.72 -9.89 -18.51
CA CYS A 266 -0.05 -9.91 -17.27
C CYS A 266 0.85 -9.72 -16.05
N ALA A 267 1.96 -10.45 -15.93
CA ALA A 267 2.89 -10.32 -14.80
C ALA A 267 3.39 -8.88 -14.59
N LYS A 268 3.64 -8.14 -15.68
CA LYS A 268 4.09 -6.75 -15.63
C LYS A 268 2.96 -5.76 -15.32
N LEU A 269 1.76 -6.04 -15.84
CA LEU A 269 0.60 -5.16 -15.76
C LEU A 269 -0.18 -5.30 -14.44
N LEU A 270 -0.21 -6.50 -13.88
CA LEU A 270 -1.05 -6.89 -12.76
C LEU A 270 -0.89 -5.98 -11.52
N PRO A 271 0.31 -5.57 -11.07
CA PRO A 271 0.45 -4.72 -9.90
C PRO A 271 -0.32 -3.40 -10.05
N ARG A 272 -0.13 -2.71 -11.19
CA ARG A 272 -0.82 -1.46 -11.51
C ARG A 272 -2.34 -1.66 -11.53
N VAL A 273 -2.81 -2.68 -12.23
CA VAL A 273 -4.23 -3.00 -12.38
C VAL A 273 -4.92 -3.30 -11.04
N LEU A 274 -4.24 -4.03 -10.15
CA LEU A 274 -4.74 -4.27 -8.78
C LEU A 274 -4.71 -2.99 -7.94
N ARG A 275 -3.69 -2.15 -8.10
CA ARG A 275 -3.50 -0.90 -7.37
C ARG A 275 -4.58 0.14 -7.72
N ILE A 276 -4.78 0.41 -9.01
CA ILE A 276 -5.81 1.38 -9.48
C ILE A 276 -7.24 0.92 -9.19
N ARG A 277 -7.47 -0.38 -8.96
CA ARG A 277 -8.77 -0.91 -8.52
C ARG A 277 -8.91 -1.01 -7.00
N GLY A 278 -7.84 -0.76 -6.24
CA GLY A 278 -7.82 -0.92 -4.78
C GLY A 278 -7.99 -2.37 -4.30
N LEU A 279 -7.62 -3.36 -5.12
CA LEU A 279 -7.90 -4.77 -4.84
C LEU A 279 -6.81 -5.44 -4.01
N GLY A 280 -7.19 -6.05 -2.90
CA GLY A 280 -6.31 -6.86 -2.05
C GLY A 280 -7.00 -8.13 -1.57
N GLY A 281 -6.33 -8.89 -0.71
CA GLY A 281 -6.81 -10.18 -0.22
C GLY A 281 -6.21 -11.36 -0.98
N GLN A 282 -6.95 -12.47 -1.01
CA GLN A 282 -6.58 -13.65 -1.79
C GLN A 282 -6.85 -13.39 -3.27
N ILE A 283 -5.86 -13.68 -4.11
CA ILE A 283 -5.95 -13.48 -5.56
C ILE A 283 -5.47 -14.75 -6.25
N THR A 284 -6.28 -15.26 -7.16
CA THR A 284 -5.99 -16.47 -7.93
C THR A 284 -5.88 -16.11 -9.40
N LEU A 285 -4.74 -16.45 -9.99
CA LEU A 285 -4.46 -16.22 -11.41
C LEU A 285 -4.72 -17.50 -12.20
N ASP A 286 -5.72 -17.47 -13.08
CA ASP A 286 -5.91 -18.42 -14.16
C ASP A 286 -5.20 -17.90 -15.40
N LEU A 287 -4.08 -18.56 -15.74
CA LEU A 287 -3.19 -18.10 -16.80
C LEU A 287 -3.46 -18.84 -18.10
N ALA A 288 -3.19 -18.18 -19.22
CA ALA A 288 -3.23 -18.82 -20.52
C ALA A 288 -2.30 -20.05 -20.58
N PRO A 289 -2.62 -21.08 -21.37
CA PRO A 289 -1.81 -22.30 -21.48
C PRO A 289 -0.34 -21.99 -21.75
N MET A 290 0.55 -22.50 -20.90
CA MET A 290 2.01 -22.40 -21.08
C MET A 290 2.72 -23.65 -20.58
N ALA A 291 3.92 -23.92 -21.10
CA ALA A 291 4.66 -25.12 -20.71
C ALA A 291 5.18 -25.00 -19.27
N LYS A 292 5.24 -26.14 -18.55
CA LYS A 292 5.68 -26.18 -17.14
C LYS A 292 7.08 -25.58 -16.93
N LYS A 293 7.98 -25.70 -17.91
CA LYS A 293 9.33 -25.13 -17.87
C LYS A 293 9.33 -23.59 -17.80
N ASP A 294 8.28 -22.94 -18.33
CA ASP A 294 8.19 -21.48 -18.40
C ASP A 294 7.62 -20.85 -17.12
N ARG A 295 6.98 -21.66 -16.26
CA ARG A 295 6.38 -21.22 -14.98
C ARG A 295 7.37 -20.49 -14.08
N ARG A 296 8.63 -20.95 -14.03
CA ARG A 296 9.69 -20.31 -13.23
C ARG A 296 10.04 -18.92 -13.74
N GLY A 297 10.06 -18.74 -15.07
CA GLY A 297 10.30 -17.44 -15.69
C GLY A 297 9.16 -16.46 -15.42
N PHE A 298 7.90 -16.93 -15.53
CA PHE A 298 6.73 -16.14 -15.18
C PHE A 298 6.75 -15.69 -13.71
N GLU A 299 7.01 -16.61 -12.77
CA GLU A 299 7.08 -16.27 -11.35
C GLU A 299 8.18 -15.23 -11.06
N ALA A 300 9.35 -15.36 -11.69
CA ALA A 300 10.42 -14.39 -11.53
C ALA A 300 10.02 -13.00 -12.05
N ALA A 301 9.33 -12.93 -13.19
CA ALA A 301 8.82 -11.68 -13.74
C ALA A 301 7.74 -11.05 -12.84
N LEU A 302 6.79 -11.86 -12.36
CA LEU A 302 5.72 -11.41 -11.46
C LEU A 302 6.29 -10.90 -10.13
N ARG A 303 7.23 -11.64 -9.53
CA ARG A 303 7.92 -11.24 -8.30
C ARG A 303 8.67 -9.93 -8.47
N ALA A 304 9.36 -9.75 -9.59
CA ALA A 304 10.07 -8.52 -9.88
C ALA A 304 9.12 -7.32 -10.03
N ALA A 305 7.98 -7.50 -10.71
CA ALA A 305 6.97 -6.47 -10.87
C ALA A 305 6.31 -6.09 -9.53
N LEU A 306 5.90 -7.08 -8.73
CA LEU A 306 5.28 -6.84 -7.42
C LEU A 306 6.24 -6.26 -6.38
N LYS A 307 7.55 -6.51 -6.50
CA LYS A 307 8.56 -5.90 -5.61
C LYS A 307 8.61 -4.38 -5.73
N ALA A 308 8.23 -3.83 -6.90
CA ALA A 308 8.16 -2.39 -7.14
C ALA A 308 6.78 -1.79 -6.79
N ASP A 309 5.80 -2.61 -6.40
CA ASP A 309 4.46 -2.16 -6.03
C ASP A 309 4.46 -1.59 -4.60
N SER A 310 3.56 -0.63 -4.33
CA SER A 310 3.41 -0.06 -2.98
C SER A 310 2.77 -1.03 -2.00
N GLU A 311 1.94 -1.98 -2.48
CA GLU A 311 1.24 -2.93 -1.63
C GLU A 311 1.98 -4.25 -1.51
N GLU A 312 2.30 -4.61 -0.27
CA GLU A 312 2.96 -5.87 0.03
C GLU A 312 2.14 -7.06 -0.50
N THR A 313 2.82 -7.93 -1.25
CA THR A 313 2.22 -9.10 -1.86
C THR A 313 3.09 -10.34 -1.61
N THR A 314 2.48 -11.34 -0.98
CA THR A 314 3.09 -12.65 -0.76
C THR A 314 2.69 -13.60 -1.87
N LEU A 315 3.66 -14.22 -2.52
CA LEU A 315 3.43 -15.26 -3.53
C LEU A 315 3.27 -16.62 -2.86
N ALA A 316 2.11 -17.26 -3.02
CA ALA A 316 1.83 -18.56 -2.42
C ALA A 316 2.32 -19.71 -3.31
N GLY A 317 2.14 -19.60 -4.63
CA GLY A 317 2.69 -20.55 -5.60
C GLY A 317 1.64 -21.18 -6.52
N TRP A 318 2.07 -22.21 -7.26
CA TRP A 318 1.23 -22.95 -8.20
C TRP A 318 0.35 -23.97 -7.49
N THR A 319 -0.93 -24.02 -7.86
CA THR A 319 -1.86 -25.05 -7.39
C THR A 319 -1.78 -26.31 -8.27
N PRO A 320 -2.28 -27.46 -7.80
CA PRO A 320 -2.40 -28.67 -8.60
C PRO A 320 -3.27 -28.50 -9.86
N LEU A 321 -4.26 -27.60 -9.83
CA LEU A 321 -5.11 -27.28 -10.97
C LEU A 321 -4.42 -26.37 -12.00
N GLY A 322 -3.27 -25.79 -11.65
CA GLY A 322 -2.50 -24.95 -12.56
C GLY A 322 -2.75 -23.45 -12.42
N HIS A 323 -3.51 -23.02 -11.42
CA HIS A 323 -3.58 -21.59 -11.06
C HIS A 323 -2.32 -21.15 -10.31
N TYR A 324 -2.09 -19.84 -10.23
CA TYR A 324 -1.08 -19.23 -9.37
C TYR A 324 -1.74 -18.37 -8.30
N GLU A 325 -1.37 -18.55 -7.04
CA GLU A 325 -2.01 -17.86 -5.92
C GLU A 325 -1.07 -16.83 -5.28
N LEU A 326 -1.65 -15.70 -4.90
CA LEU A 326 -0.98 -14.65 -4.14
C LEU A 326 -1.91 -14.04 -3.09
N GLN A 327 -1.30 -13.51 -2.03
CA GLN A 327 -1.98 -12.80 -0.96
C GLN A 327 -1.47 -11.36 -0.95
N ARG A 328 -2.33 -10.42 -1.35
CA ARG A 328 -2.02 -8.98 -1.35
C ARG A 328 -2.61 -8.32 -0.11
N LYS A 329 -1.87 -7.37 0.47
CA LYS A 329 -2.36 -6.54 1.58
C LYS A 329 -3.59 -5.74 1.13
N ARG A 330 -4.58 -5.60 2.02
CA ARG A 330 -5.74 -4.71 1.81
C ARG A 330 -5.41 -3.29 2.29
N GLY A 331 -4.43 -2.64 1.66
CA GLY A 331 -3.99 -1.29 2.05
C GLY A 331 -4.75 -0.15 1.38
N ARG A 332 -5.71 -0.45 0.49
CA ARG A 332 -6.42 0.53 -0.33
C ARG A 332 -7.94 0.29 -0.31
N VAL A 333 -8.69 1.37 -0.52
CA VAL A 333 -10.15 1.32 -0.69
C VAL A 333 -10.46 0.79 -2.10
N PRO A 334 -11.31 -0.23 -2.26
CA PRO A 334 -11.73 -0.70 -3.58
C PRO A 334 -12.47 0.40 -4.34
N VAL A 335 -12.01 0.71 -5.56
CA VAL A 335 -12.56 1.82 -6.35
C VAL A 335 -14.01 1.61 -6.73
N ALA A 336 -14.39 0.37 -7.03
CA ALA A 336 -15.79 0.04 -7.35
C ALA A 336 -16.75 0.35 -6.19
N GLU A 337 -16.30 0.20 -4.94
CA GLU A 337 -17.08 0.51 -3.72
C GLU A 337 -17.03 2.01 -3.40
N ALA A 338 -15.89 2.67 -3.63
CA ALA A 338 -15.74 4.10 -3.35
C ALA A 338 -16.53 4.99 -4.32
N LEU A 339 -16.75 4.51 -5.54
CA LEU A 339 -17.45 5.25 -6.61
C LEU A 339 -18.93 4.85 -6.75
N SER A 340 -19.45 3.88 -5.99
CA SER A 340 -20.86 3.48 -6.03
C SER A 340 -21.74 4.42 -5.23
#